data_AF-A0A536FP94-F1
#
_entry.id   AF-A0A536FP94-F1
#
_cell.length_a   1.000
_cell.length_b   1.000
_cell.length_c   1.000
_cell.angle_alpha   90.00
_cell.angle_beta   90.00
_cell.angle_gamma   90.00
#
_symmetry.space_group_name_H-M   'P 1'
#
loop_
_entity.id
_entity.type
_entity.pdbx_description
1 polymer ?
#
loop_
_entity_poly.entity_id
_entity_poly.type
_entity_poly.pdbx_seq_one_letter_code
_entity_poly.pdbx_strand_id
1 'polypeptide(L)' 'MKLLLEIVISALLHPLAYLLALINILGRSDLNGGQKLLWAIVCIVWGIGPILYVLIGGGGLW' A
#
# COMPACT_ATOMS: atom_id res chain seq x y z
N MET A 1 4.81 -2.66 22.91
CA MET A 1 5.24 -1.58 21.98
C MET A 1 5.24 -2.02 20.51
N LYS A 2 5.67 -3.26 20.18
CA LYS A 2 5.68 -3.79 18.80
C LYS A 2 4.31 -3.72 18.10
N LEU A 3 3.26 -4.30 18.71
CA LEU A 3 1.92 -4.34 18.14
C LEU A 3 1.30 -2.96 17.84
N LEU A 4 1.49 -1.99 18.75
CA LEU A 4 0.99 -0.61 18.56
C LEU A 4 1.64 0.04 17.34
N LEU A 5 2.95 -0.16 17.16
CA LEU A 5 3.69 0.35 16.02
C LEU A 5 3.23 -0.32 14.71
N GLU A 6 3.00 -1.64 14.75
CA GLU A 6 2.50 -2.40 13.60
C GLU A 6 1.11 -1.96 13.18
N ILE A 7 0.22 -1.70 14.14
CA ILE A 7 -1.12 -1.16 13.86
C ILE A 7 -1.01 0.23 13.22
N VAL A 8 -0.16 1.12 13.74
CA VAL A 8 0.04 2.46 13.13
C VAL A 8 0.59 2.35 11.71
N ILE A 9 1.56 1.47 11.48
CA ILE A 9 2.15 1.25 10.16
C ILE A 9 1.12 0.69 9.17
N SER A 10 0.34 -0.33 9.58
CA SER A 10 -0.61 -1.01 8.70
C SER A 10 -1.90 -0.24 8.49
N ALA A 11 -2.41 0.45 9.50
CA ALA A 11 -3.71 1.13 9.44
C ALA A 11 -3.62 2.59 8.98
N LEU A 12 -2.47 3.25 9.15
CA LEU A 12 -2.30 4.67 8.80
C LEU A 12 -1.25 4.89 7.72
N LEU A 13 -0.01 4.47 7.97
CA LEU A 13 1.10 4.81 7.07
C LEU A 13 1.00 4.11 5.72
N HIS A 14 0.63 2.83 5.68
CA HIS A 14 0.49 2.09 4.41
C HIS A 14 -0.69 2.57 3.56
N PRO A 15 -1.92 2.78 4.11
CA PRO A 15 -3.01 3.35 3.34
C PRO A 15 -2.66 4.73 2.77
N LEU A 16 -1.99 5.58 3.56
CA LEU A 16 -1.53 6.88 3.10
C LEU A 16 -0.49 6.74 1.96
N ALA A 17 0.51 5.86 2.13
CA ALA A 17 1.52 5.61 1.11
C ALA A 17 0.90 5.05 -0.20
N TYR A 18 -0.10 4.17 -0.10
CA TYR A 18 -0.86 3.68 -1.23
C TYR A 18 -1.58 4.81 -1.99
N LEU A 19 -2.27 5.71 -1.28
CA LEU A 19 -2.94 6.86 -1.90
C LEU A 19 -1.93 7.80 -2.58
N LEU A 20 -0.81 8.09 -1.92
CA LEU A 20 0.26 8.92 -2.48
C LEU A 20 0.87 8.26 -3.74
N ALA A 21 1.04 6.94 -3.74
CA ALA A 21 1.50 6.20 -4.92
C ALA A 21 0.52 6.33 -6.10
N LEU A 22 -0.78 6.18 -5.85
CA LEU A 22 -1.81 6.38 -6.89
C LEU A 22 -1.81 7.80 -7.45
N ILE A 23 -1.76 8.82 -6.57
CA ILE A 23 -1.69 10.22 -6.97
C ILE A 23 -0.46 10.46 -7.86
N ASN A 24 0.69 9.93 -7.46
CA ASN A 24 1.91 10.02 -8.25
C ASN A 24 1.75 9.37 -9.64
N ILE A 25 1.23 8.14 -9.71
CA ILE A 25 1.00 7.44 -10.99
C ILE A 25 0.07 8.24 -11.92
N LEU A 26 -0.99 8.84 -11.36
CA LEU A 26 -1.92 9.67 -12.13
C LEU A 26 -1.22 10.91 -12.69
N GLY A 27 -0.35 11.55 -11.91
CA GLY A 27 0.41 12.75 -12.30
C GLY A 27 1.58 12.51 -13.27
N ARG A 28 1.98 11.26 -13.51
CA ARG A 28 3.08 10.92 -14.43
C ARG A 28 2.70 11.17 -15.88
N SER A 29 3.41 12.09 -16.55
CA SER A 29 3.20 12.44 -17.96
C SER A 29 3.93 11.52 -18.94
N ASP A 30 4.91 10.75 -18.46
CA ASP A 30 5.71 9.81 -19.23
C ASP A 30 5.08 8.40 -19.36
N LEU A 31 3.97 8.16 -18.66
CA LEU A 31 3.23 6.89 -18.69
C LEU A 31 1.96 7.01 -19.52
N ASN A 32 1.71 6.02 -20.38
CA ASN A 32 0.43 5.87 -21.04
C ASN A 32 -0.64 5.25 -20.11
N GLY A 33 -1.91 5.25 -20.54
CA GLY A 33 -3.03 4.77 -19.72
C GLY A 33 -2.91 3.30 -19.29
N GLY A 34 -2.42 2.42 -20.17
CA GLY A 34 -2.22 1.01 -19.85
C GLY A 34 -1.13 0.79 -18.80
N GLN A 35 -0.02 1.54 -18.90
CA GLN A 35 1.05 1.51 -17.90
C GLN A 35 0.56 2.02 -16.54
N LYS A 36 -0.23 3.10 -16.52
CA LYS A 36 -0.85 3.61 -15.27
C LYS A 36 -1.77 2.57 -14.63
N LEU A 37 -2.59 1.89 -15.42
CA LEU A 37 -3.49 0.84 -14.94
C LEU A 37 -2.70 -0.33 -14.32
N LEU A 38 -1.65 -0.81 -14.99
CA LEU A 38 -0.80 -1.87 -14.46
C LEU A 38 -0.18 -1.47 -13.12
N TRP A 39 0.36 -0.26 -13.02
CA TRP A 39 0.93 0.25 -11.78
C TRP A 39 -0.11 0.38 -10.67
N ALA A 40 -1.33 0.83 -10.97
CA ALA A 40 -2.41 0.90 -9.98
C ALA A 40 -2.77 -0.50 -9.42
N ILE A 41 -2.79 -1.54 -10.27
CA ILE A 41 -3.03 -2.93 -9.85
C ILE A 41 -1.90 -3.42 -8.92
N VAL A 42 -0.64 -3.17 -9.29
CA VAL A 42 0.53 -3.53 -8.46
C VAL A 42 0.46 -2.84 -7.09
N CYS A 43 0.08 -1.56 -7.06
CA CYS A 43 -0.09 -0.81 -5.81
C CYS A 43 -1.19 -1.39 -4.92
N ILE A 44 -2.27 -1.95 -5.46
CA ILE A 44 -3.32 -2.61 -4.67
C ILE A 44 -2.75 -3.84 -3.94
N VAL A 45 -2.06 -4.72 -4.68
CA VAL A 45 -1.46 -5.94 -4.11
C VAL A 45 -0.45 -5.60 -3.03
N TRP A 46 0.37 -4.57 -3.25
CA TRP A 46 1.30 -4.06 -2.23
C TRP A 46 0.58 -3.42 -1.03
N GLY A 47 -0.45 -2.61 -1.28
CA GLY A 47 -1.18 -1.86 -0.25
C GLY A 47 -1.97 -2.75 0.73
N ILE A 48 -2.45 -3.91 0.28
CA ILE A 48 -3.17 -4.86 1.16
C ILE A 48 -2.24 -5.72 2.03
N GLY A 49 -0.98 -5.92 1.62
CA GLY A 49 -0.03 -6.82 2.31
C GLY A 49 0.04 -6.62 3.83
N PRO A 50 0.32 -5.40 4.33
CA PRO A 50 0.41 -5.10 5.76
C PRO A 50 -0.86 -5.43 6.55
N ILE A 51 -2.03 -5.21 5.95
CA ILE A 51 -3.32 -5.51 6.58
C ILE A 51 -3.54 -7.01 6.67
N LEU A 52 -3.11 -7.78 5.66
CA LEU A 52 -3.17 -9.24 5.68
C LEU A 52 -2.24 -9.83 6.74
N TYR A 53 -1.06 -9.24 6.97
CA TYR A 53 -0.16 -9.67 8.06
C TYR A 53 -0.80 -9.47 9.44
N VAL A 54 -1.46 -8.33 9.65
CA VAL A 54 -2.16 -8.05 10.92
C VAL A 54 -3.36 -8.96 11.11
N LEU A 55 -4.19 -9.16 10.08
CA LEU A 55 -5.47 -9.87 10.18
C LEU A 55 -5.35 -11.40 10.09
N ILE A 56 -4.42 -11.90 9.29
CA ILE A 56 -4.31 -13.33 8.93
C ILE A 56 -2.97 -13.91 9.37
N GLY A 57 -1.89 -13.10 9.35
CA GLY A 57 -0.52 -13.53 9.66
C GLY A 57 -0.15 -13.60 11.15
N GLY A 58 -1.12 -13.45 12.06
CA GLY A 58 -0.85 -13.48 13.51
C GLY A 58 -0.24 -12.19 14.07
N GLY A 59 -0.37 -11.07 13.36
CA GLY A 59 -0.06 -9.73 13.90
C GLY A 59 1.35 -9.22 13.63
N GLY A 60 2.28 -10.08 13.19
CA GLY A 60 3.64 -9.67 12.88
C GLY A 60 3.75 -9.05 11.49
N LEU A 61 4.10 -7.76 11.41
CA LEU A 61 4.75 -7.24 10.21
C LEU A 61 6.18 -7.81 10.19
N TRP A 62 6.61 -8.32 9.03
CA TRP A 62 7.93 -8.92 8.73
C TRP A 62 8.85 -9.22 9.94
#